data_AF-A0A2K9D459-F1
#
_entry.id   AF-A0A2K9D459-F1
#
_cell.length_a   1.000
_cell.length_b   1.000
_cell.length_c   1.000
_cell.angle_alpha   90.00
_cell.angle_beta   90.00
_cell.angle_gamma   90.00
#
_symmetry.space_group_name_H-M   'P 1'
#
loop_
_entity.id
_entity.type
_entity.pdbx_description
1 polymer ?
#
loop_
_entity_poly.entity_id
_entity_poly.type
_entity_poly.pdbx_seq_one_letter_code
_entity_poly.pdbx_strand_id
1 'polypeptide(L)'
;MSNGTIGAGVRMAPAARMPGLAAQPAANESDERKAAYAAEQFEALFASQLLREMRNAIREISPEGSMFRDAVGSGLMDMMDGAIAQALATQRAFGIADFVLARIMPGGDPTGAATR
;
A
#
# COMPACT_ATOMS: atom_id res chain seq x y z
N MET A 1 -6.42 -29.35 -66.65
CA MET A 1 -5.47 -29.71 -65.57
C MET A 1 -5.39 -28.48 -64.65
N SER A 2 -6.30 -28.37 -63.68
CA SER A 2 -6.04 -28.58 -62.24
C SER A 2 -4.89 -27.72 -61.70
N ASN A 3 -5.20 -26.66 -60.94
CA ASN A 3 -5.18 -26.77 -59.48
C ASN A 3 -5.78 -25.52 -58.81
N GLY A 4 -6.70 -25.74 -57.88
CA GLY A 4 -7.04 -24.77 -56.86
C GLY A 4 -6.12 -24.90 -55.66
N THR A 5 -5.98 -23.82 -54.89
CA THR A 5 -5.66 -23.87 -53.47
C THR A 5 -5.98 -22.52 -52.83
N ILE A 6 -6.96 -22.54 -51.91
CA ILE A 6 -7.22 -21.53 -50.89
C ILE A 6 -6.14 -21.69 -49.79
N GLY A 7 -5.57 -20.60 -49.29
CA GLY A 7 -4.75 -20.58 -48.07
C GLY A 7 -4.14 -19.20 -47.85
N ALA A 8 -4.70 -18.36 -46.98
CA ALA A 8 -4.46 -18.32 -45.54
C ALA A 8 -3.17 -17.56 -45.16
N GLY A 9 -3.35 -16.53 -44.33
CA GLY A 9 -2.30 -16.01 -43.45
C GLY A 9 -1.83 -14.61 -43.78
N VAL A 10 -2.58 -13.60 -43.33
CA VAL A 10 -1.96 -12.37 -42.83
C VAL A 10 -1.06 -12.83 -41.67
N ARG A 11 0.23 -13.02 -41.95
CA ARG A 11 1.25 -13.18 -40.91
C ARG A 11 1.36 -11.82 -40.23
N MET A 12 0.61 -11.61 -39.13
CA MET A 12 1.04 -10.64 -38.13
C MET A 12 2.45 -11.05 -37.73
N ALA A 13 3.42 -10.18 -38.04
CA ALA A 13 4.75 -10.31 -37.50
C ALA A 13 4.64 -10.37 -35.95
N PRO A 14 5.36 -11.27 -35.27
CA PRO A 14 5.49 -11.16 -33.83
C PRO A 14 6.13 -9.80 -33.57
N ALA A 15 5.42 -8.94 -32.82
CA ALA A 15 5.99 -7.70 -32.31
C ALA A 15 7.31 -8.07 -31.64
N ALA A 16 8.40 -7.60 -32.24
CA ALA A 16 9.75 -7.82 -31.75
C ALA A 16 9.77 -7.41 -30.27
N ARG A 17 9.94 -8.41 -29.40
CA ARG A 17 10.10 -8.18 -27.97
C ARG A 17 11.34 -7.32 -27.82
N MET A 18 11.15 -6.05 -27.46
CA MET A 18 12.26 -5.13 -27.25
C MET A 18 13.25 -5.77 -26.26
N PRO A 19 14.52 -5.99 -26.67
CA PRO A 19 15.53 -6.48 -25.76
C PRO A 19 15.92 -5.32 -24.85
N GLY A 20 15.47 -5.36 -23.59
CA GLY A 20 15.78 -4.28 -22.65
C GLY A 20 14.98 -4.20 -21.36
N LEU A 21 13.87 -4.93 -21.22
CA LEU A 21 13.37 -5.23 -19.88
C LEU A 21 14.13 -6.45 -19.38
N ALA A 22 15.31 -6.22 -18.81
CA ALA A 22 15.91 -7.20 -17.91
C ALA A 22 14.80 -7.63 -16.96
N ALA A 23 14.44 -8.91 -17.01
CA ALA A 23 13.57 -9.49 -16.01
C ALA A 23 14.22 -9.15 -14.67
N GLN A 24 13.61 -8.23 -13.91
CA GLN A 24 13.99 -8.04 -12.53
C GLN A 24 13.96 -9.43 -11.88
N PRO A 25 15.01 -9.81 -11.13
CA PRO A 25 15.04 -11.11 -10.51
C PRO A 25 13.72 -11.29 -9.77
N ALA A 26 13.06 -12.43 -9.98
CA ALA A 26 11.86 -12.77 -9.25
C ALA A 26 12.13 -12.49 -7.77
N ALA A 27 11.30 -11.65 -7.14
CA ALA A 27 11.51 -11.27 -5.76
C ALA A 27 11.68 -12.55 -4.93
N ASN A 28 12.74 -12.60 -4.12
CA ASN A 28 12.92 -13.75 -3.24
C ASN A 28 11.89 -13.67 -2.11
N GLU A 29 11.48 -14.82 -1.58
CA GLU A 29 10.54 -14.88 -0.44
C GLU A 29 11.00 -14.02 0.75
N SER A 30 12.31 -13.85 0.94
CA SER A 30 12.88 -13.00 1.98
C SER A 30 12.68 -11.50 1.71
N ASP A 31 12.63 -11.08 0.46
CA ASP A 31 12.42 -9.68 0.07
C ASP A 31 10.93 -9.31 0.12
N GLU A 32 10.04 -10.25 -0.21
CA GLU A 32 8.60 -10.11 -0.02
C GLU A 32 8.22 -9.93 1.45
N ARG A 33 8.80 -10.73 2.36
CA ARG A 33 8.56 -10.59 3.80
C ARG A 33 9.05 -9.25 4.35
N LYS A 34 10.22 -8.77 3.89
CA LYS A 34 10.74 -7.44 4.28
C LYS A 34 9.84 -6.32 3.77
N ALA A 35 9.33 -6.43 2.54
CA ALA A 35 8.42 -5.45 1.97
C ALA A 35 7.08 -5.42 2.72
N ALA A 36 6.53 -6.58 3.08
CA ALA A 36 5.31 -6.67 3.88
C ALA A 36 5.50 -6.03 5.26
N TYR A 37 6.60 -6.33 5.95
CA TYR A 37 6.93 -5.71 7.23
C TYR A 37 7.11 -4.19 7.11
N ALA A 38 7.83 -3.72 6.09
CA ALA A 38 8.01 -2.29 5.86
C ALA A 38 6.68 -1.58 5.57
N ALA A 39 5.77 -2.22 4.84
CA ALA A 39 4.45 -1.69 4.55
C ALA A 39 3.57 -1.58 5.81
N GLU A 40 3.63 -2.56 6.71
CA GLU A 40 2.95 -2.51 8.02
C GLU A 40 3.49 -1.38 8.89
N GLN A 41 4.82 -1.21 8.95
CA GLN A 41 5.43 -0.11 9.70
C GLN A 41 5.10 1.27 9.11
N PHE A 42 4.99 1.36 7.78
CA PHE A 42 4.52 2.57 7.12
C PHE A 42 3.07 2.90 7.48
N GLU A 43 2.17 1.91 7.50
CA GLU A 43 0.78 2.10 7.91
C GLU A 43 0.68 2.57 9.37
N ALA A 44 1.49 2.03 10.29
CA ALA A 44 1.52 2.47 11.68
C ALA A 44 1.99 3.95 11.82
N LEU A 45 3.01 4.35 11.07
CA LEU A 45 3.46 5.75 11.05
C LEU A 45 2.39 6.68 10.47
N PHE A 46 1.71 6.25 9.39
CA PHE A 46 0.64 7.01 8.80
C PHE A 46 -0.56 7.16 9.75
N ALA A 47 -1.01 6.06 10.37
CA ALA A 47 -2.16 6.07 11.28
C ALA A 47 -1.89 6.93 12.51
N SER A 48 -0.69 6.85 13.10
CA SER A 48 -0.32 7.69 14.24
C SER A 48 -0.31 9.18 13.87
N GLN A 49 0.22 9.53 12.70
CA GLN A 49 0.21 10.90 12.20
C GLN A 49 -1.23 11.39 11.93
N LEU A 50 -2.08 10.55 11.33
CA LEU A 50 -3.48 10.89 11.07
C LEU A 50 -4.25 11.15 12.38
N LEU A 51 -4.11 10.26 13.37
CA LEU A 51 -4.74 10.42 14.67
C LEU A 51 -4.29 11.70 15.37
N ARG A 52 -2.99 12.03 15.28
CA ARG A 52 -2.45 13.27 15.81
C ARG A 52 -3.05 14.50 15.12
N GLU A 53 -3.13 14.50 13.80
CA GLU A 53 -3.72 15.61 13.04
C GLU A 53 -5.22 15.78 13.31
N MET A 54 -5.98 14.68 13.44
CA MET A 54 -7.39 14.75 13.85
C MET A 54 -7.54 15.41 15.23
N ARG A 55 -6.66 15.07 16.18
CA ARG A 55 -6.65 15.66 17.52
C ARG A 55 -6.28 17.14 17.49
N ASN A 56 -5.28 17.52 16.69
CA ASN A 56 -4.90 18.92 16.49
C ASN A 56 -6.04 19.74 15.91
N ALA A 57 -6.74 19.21 14.91
CA ALA A 57 -7.91 19.86 14.33
C ALA A 57 -9.03 20.04 15.37
N ILE A 58 -9.30 19.03 16.20
CA ILE A 58 -10.29 19.13 17.31
C ILE A 58 -9.88 20.19 18.33
N ARG A 59 -8.58 20.31 18.62
CA ARG A 59 -8.04 21.32 19.53
C ARG A 59 -8.25 22.74 19.03
N GLU A 60 -8.01 22.95 17.74
CA GLU A 60 -8.12 24.27 17.12
C GLU A 60 -9.57 24.79 17.12
N ILE A 61 -10.54 23.91 16.89
CA ILE A 61 -11.97 24.27 16.89
C ILE A 61 -12.61 24.25 18.29
N SER A 62 -11.92 23.69 19.29
CA SER A 62 -12.47 23.56 20.64
C SER A 62 -12.60 24.93 21.32
N PRO A 63 -13.67 25.21 22.09
CA PRO A 63 -13.84 26.46 22.82
C PRO A 63 -12.78 26.74 23.89
N GLU A 64 -12.66 28.00 24.32
CA GLU A 64 -11.76 28.38 25.40
C GLU A 64 -12.15 27.76 26.75
N GLY A 65 -11.17 27.19 27.45
CA GLY A 65 -11.38 26.41 28.68
C GLY A 65 -11.77 24.93 28.47
N SER A 66 -11.80 24.44 27.22
CA SER A 66 -12.06 23.02 26.93
C SER A 66 -10.90 22.11 27.35
N MET A 67 -11.24 20.98 28.01
CA MET A 67 -10.29 19.91 28.36
C MET A 67 -9.51 19.34 27.17
N PHE A 68 -10.02 19.52 25.95
CA PHE A 68 -9.34 19.09 24.73
C PHE A 68 -8.14 19.97 24.37
N ARG A 69 -8.14 21.25 24.78
CA ARG A 69 -7.06 22.21 24.50
C ARG A 69 -5.86 22.07 25.44
N ASP A 70 -6.01 21.43 26.59
CA ASP A 70 -4.92 21.31 27.55
C ASP A 70 -3.80 20.37 27.04
N ALA A 71 -2.59 20.93 26.96
CA ALA A 71 -1.40 20.28 26.43
C ALA A 71 -0.70 19.36 27.47
N VAL A 72 -1.10 19.41 28.74
CA VAL A 72 -0.43 18.74 29.87
C VAL A 72 -0.40 17.21 29.71
N GLY A 73 -1.36 16.64 28.98
CA GLY A 73 -1.40 15.20 28.66
C GLY A 73 -0.88 14.81 27.27
N SER A 74 -0.36 15.75 26.47
CA SER A 74 -0.04 15.51 25.05
C SER A 74 0.92 14.34 24.81
N GLY A 75 2.01 14.24 25.57
CA GLY A 75 2.98 13.15 25.40
C GLY A 75 2.44 11.75 25.73
N LEU A 76 1.54 11.62 26.72
CA LEU A 76 0.89 10.35 27.02
C LEU A 76 -0.11 9.97 25.91
N MET A 77 -0.81 10.97 25.36
CA MET A 77 -1.70 10.78 24.22
C MET A 77 -0.95 10.40 22.96
N ASP A 78 0.22 10.99 22.69
CA ASP A 78 1.06 10.61 21.54
C ASP A 78 1.55 9.16 21.65
N MET A 79 1.93 8.74 22.87
CA MET A 79 2.29 7.34 23.12
C MET A 79 1.09 6.39 22.94
N MET A 80 -0.10 6.81 23.37
CA MET A 80 -1.33 6.06 23.17
C MET A 80 -1.71 5.96 21.69
N ASP A 81 -1.55 7.06 20.93
CA ASP A 81 -1.79 7.10 19.49
C ASP A 81 -0.83 6.19 18.74
N GLY A 82 0.44 6.15 19.14
CA GLY A 82 1.41 5.19 18.61
C GLY A 82 0.99 3.74 18.85
N ALA A 83 0.53 3.41 20.06
CA ALA A 83 0.07 2.06 20.39
C ALA A 83 -1.20 1.67 19.61
N ILE A 84 -2.17 2.57 19.50
CA ILE A 84 -3.40 2.37 18.73
C ILE A 84 -3.08 2.20 17.25
N ALA A 85 -2.21 3.06 16.70
CA ALA A 85 -1.78 2.98 15.31
C ALA A 85 -1.10 1.65 14.99
N GLN A 86 -0.22 1.15 15.87
CA GLN A 86 0.43 -0.14 15.70
C GLN A 86 -0.59 -1.30 15.70
N ALA A 87 -1.58 -1.25 16.60
CA ALA A 87 -2.63 -2.26 16.67
C ALA A 87 -3.49 -2.28 15.39
N LEU A 88 -3.85 -1.11 14.87
CA LEU A 88 -4.61 -0.97 13.62
C LEU A 88 -3.81 -1.45 12.40
N ALA A 89 -2.53 -1.11 12.32
CA ALA A 89 -1.64 -1.53 11.24
C ALA A 89 -1.41 -3.04 11.23
N THR A 90 -1.29 -3.67 12.42
CA THR A 90 -1.17 -5.13 12.53
C THR A 90 -2.42 -5.85 12.01
N GLN A 91 -3.58 -5.22 12.17
CA GLN A 91 -4.85 -5.72 11.63
C GLN A 91 -5.06 -5.36 10.16
N ARG A 92 -4.14 -4.60 9.54
CA ARG A 92 -4.28 -4.04 8.18
C ARG A 92 -5.60 -3.28 7.99
N ALA A 93 -6.06 -2.62 9.05
CA ALA A 93 -7.40 -2.03 9.09
C ALA A 93 -7.60 -0.90 8.07
N PHE A 94 -6.52 -0.22 7.64
CA PHE A 94 -6.60 0.83 6.63
C PHE A 94 -6.34 0.32 5.20
N GLY A 95 -5.74 -0.86 5.05
CA GLY A 95 -5.38 -1.44 3.75
C GLY A 95 -4.29 -0.68 2.98
N ILE A 96 -3.58 0.24 3.64
CA ILE A 96 -2.51 1.02 3.02
C ILE A 96 -1.28 0.13 2.84
N ALA A 97 -1.00 -0.74 3.79
CA ALA A 97 0.08 -1.72 3.68
C ALA A 97 -0.10 -2.62 2.45
N ASP A 98 -1.32 -3.10 2.19
CA ASP A 98 -1.64 -3.93 1.02
C ASP A 98 -1.51 -3.14 -0.29
N PHE A 99 -2.00 -1.90 -0.31
CA PHE A 99 -1.87 -1.04 -1.49
C PHE A 99 -0.41 -0.76 -1.83
N VAL A 100 0.40 -0.39 -0.84
CA VAL A 100 1.83 -0.12 -1.03
C VAL A 100 2.57 -1.37 -1.49
N LEU A 101 2.29 -2.52 -0.87
CA LEU A 101 2.90 -3.80 -1.26
C LEU A 101 2.56 -4.15 -2.72
N ALA A 102 1.32 -3.93 -3.15
CA ALA A 102 0.88 -4.19 -4.53
C ALA A 102 1.58 -3.29 -5.57
N ARG A 103 2.07 -2.10 -5.18
CA ARG A 103 2.82 -1.21 -6.10
C ARG A 103 4.30 -1.52 -6.15
N ILE A 104 4.87 -2.10 -5.09
CA ILE A 104 6.29 -2.44 -5.01
C ILE A 104 6.55 -3.83 -5.64
N MET A 105 5.55 -4.73 -5.61
CA MET A 105 5.69 -6.07 -6.18
C MET A 105 5.34 -6.12 -7.67
N PRO A 106 6.18 -6.75 -8.52
CA PRO A 106 5.88 -6.95 -9.93
C PRO A 106 4.72 -7.95 -10.07
N GLY A 107 3.54 -7.46 -10.48
CA GLY A 107 2.33 -8.27 -10.68
C GLY A 107 1.32 -8.23 -9.52
N GLY A 108 1.47 -7.31 -8.55
CA GLY A 108 0.51 -7.11 -7.48
C GLY A 108 -0.85 -6.64 -8.01
N ASP A 109 -1.81 -7.56 -8.10
CA ASP A 109 -3.20 -7.24 -8.42
C ASP A 109 -3.88 -6.68 -7.15
N PRO A 110 -4.26 -5.38 -7.13
CA PRO A 110 -4.80 -4.72 -5.93
C PRO A 110 -6.13 -5.32 -5.45
N THR A 111 -6.76 -6.20 -6.23
CA THR A 111 -8.07 -6.79 -5.94
C THR A 111 -8.01 -8.02 -5.02
N GLY A 112 -6.83 -8.59 -4.73
CA GLY A 112 -6.70 -9.81 -3.91
C GLY A 112 -6.85 -9.63 -2.39
N ALA A 113 -6.62 -8.42 -1.86
CA ALA A 113 -6.59 -8.17 -0.41
C ALA A 113 -7.98 -7.88 0.21
N ALA A 114 -8.98 -7.47 -0.57
CA ALA A 114 -10.31 -7.09 -0.08
C ALA A 114 -11.24 -8.27 0.25
N THR A 115 -10.79 -9.51 0.04
CA THR A 115 -11.62 -10.72 0.15
C THR A 115 -11.35 -11.58 1.39
N ARG A 116 -10.64 -11.07 2.40
CA ARG A 116 -10.29 -11.84 3.60
C ARG A 116 -10.77 -11.21 4.90
#